data_AF-A0A660YVZ6-F1
#
_entry.id   AF-A0A660YVZ6-F1
#
_cell.length_a   1.000
_cell.length_b   1.000
_cell.length_c   1.000
_cell.angle_alpha   90.00
_cell.angle_beta   90.00
_cell.angle_gamma   90.00
#
_symmetry.space_group_name_H-M   'P 1'
#
loop_
_entity.id
_entity.type
_entity.pdbx_description
1 polymer ?
#
loop_
_entity_poly.entity_id
_entity_poly.type
_entity_poly.pdbx_seq_one_letter_code
_entity_poly.pdbx_strand_id
1 'polypeptide(L)'
;MKSEKMDKSTRKKNLLKKLINENIFWSYDRAVPSDISDSILIEHTLIYADVKEIKELFLIFNIEKIKRVWESRIIPDNRFLRLNYYLGKFFFNIENVQNYIKEKSIKNSRYEKIKRISAEN
;
A
#
# COMPACT_ATOMS: atom_id res chain seq x y z
N MET A 1 8.30 12.02 -31.18
CA MET A 1 7.90 10.71 -30.65
C MET A 1 6.68 10.90 -29.76
N LYS A 2 5.50 10.45 -30.19
CA LYS A 2 4.27 10.52 -29.41
C LYS A 2 4.45 9.63 -28.18
N SER A 3 4.41 10.20 -26.97
CA SER A 3 4.31 9.37 -25.77
C SER A 3 2.94 8.70 -25.80
N GLU A 4 2.94 7.40 -26.09
CA GLU A 4 1.77 6.56 -25.88
C GLU A 4 1.34 6.72 -24.41
N LYS A 5 0.17 7.33 -24.19
CA LYS A 5 -0.47 7.31 -22.88
C LYS A 5 -0.88 5.86 -22.60
N MET A 6 0.07 5.07 -22.09
CA MET A 6 -0.22 3.72 -21.63
C MET A 6 -1.30 3.79 -20.56
N ASP A 7 -2.43 3.13 -20.83
CA ASP A 7 -3.60 3.12 -19.96
C ASP A 7 -3.28 2.56 -18.56
N LYS A 8 -3.98 3.08 -17.53
CA LYS A 8 -3.78 2.68 -16.13
C LYS A 8 -4.01 1.19 -15.92
N SER A 9 -4.95 0.58 -16.65
CA SER A 9 -5.22 -0.85 -16.59
C SER A 9 -4.00 -1.66 -17.05
N THR A 10 -3.39 -1.25 -18.16
CA THR A 10 -2.18 -1.88 -18.69
C THR A 10 -1.00 -1.74 -17.74
N ARG A 11 -0.78 -0.55 -17.17
CA ARG A 11 0.25 -0.33 -16.14
C ARG A 11 0.05 -1.23 -14.93
N LYS A 12 -1.18 -1.34 -14.44
CA LYS A 12 -1.52 -2.22 -13.31
C LYS A 12 -1.20 -3.68 -13.63
N LYS A 13 -1.58 -4.18 -14.80
CA LYS A 13 -1.28 -5.57 -15.22
C LYS A 13 0.22 -5.82 -15.33
N ASN A 14 0.97 -4.87 -15.89
CA ASN A 14 2.42 -4.97 -16.03
C ASN A 14 3.12 -4.98 -14.66
N LEU A 15 2.73 -4.07 -13.77
CA LEU A 15 3.23 -4.04 -12.39
C LEU A 15 2.94 -5.37 -11.70
N LEU A 16 1.69 -5.85 -11.75
CA LEU A 16 1.29 -7.10 -11.10
C LEU A 16 2.11 -8.30 -11.60
N LYS A 17 2.25 -8.44 -12.92
CA LYS A 17 3.05 -9.51 -13.53
C LYS A 17 4.50 -9.46 -13.06
N LYS A 18 5.08 -8.25 -12.98
CA LYS A 18 6.44 -8.05 -12.49
C LYS A 18 6.57 -8.52 -11.03
N LEU A 19 5.70 -8.05 -10.14
CA LEU A 19 5.74 -8.39 -8.71
C LEU A 19 5.52 -9.89 -8.45
N ILE A 20 4.69 -10.56 -9.27
CA ILE A 20 4.53 -12.03 -9.21
C ILE A 20 5.84 -12.73 -9.58
N ASN A 21 6.52 -12.27 -10.64
CA ASN A 21 7.82 -12.84 -11.05
C ASN A 21 8.91 -12.61 -10.00
N GLU A 22 8.86 -11.51 -9.26
CA GLU A 22 9.76 -11.19 -8.14
C GLU A 22 9.38 -11.89 -6.83
N ASN A 23 8.35 -12.74 -6.85
CA ASN A 23 7.86 -13.51 -5.71
C ASN A 23 7.42 -12.64 -4.50
N ILE A 24 6.98 -11.40 -4.76
CA ILE A 24 6.49 -10.48 -3.72
C ILE A 24 5.21 -11.01 -3.06
N PHE A 25 4.42 -11.80 -3.79
CA PHE A 25 3.19 -12.43 -3.31
C PHE A 25 3.38 -13.89 -2.88
N TRP A 26 4.53 -14.25 -2.32
CA TRP A 26 4.87 -15.65 -1.94
C TRP A 26 3.85 -16.34 -1.03
N SER A 27 3.04 -15.58 -0.29
CA SER A 27 1.98 -16.08 0.60
C SER A 27 0.61 -16.25 -0.08
N TYR A 28 0.49 -15.87 -1.35
CA TYR A 28 -0.72 -16.00 -2.15
C TYR A 28 -0.56 -17.09 -3.23
N ASP A 29 -1.67 -17.71 -3.61
CA ASP A 29 -1.66 -18.71 -4.67
C ASP A 29 -1.29 -18.08 -6.02
N ARG A 30 -0.20 -18.57 -6.61
CA ARG A 30 0.32 -18.12 -7.91
C ARG A 30 -0.64 -18.43 -9.06
N ALA A 31 -1.60 -19.34 -8.86
CA ALA A 31 -2.63 -19.67 -9.84
C ALA A 31 -3.70 -18.58 -10.01
N VAL A 32 -3.76 -17.57 -9.12
CA VAL A 32 -4.80 -16.53 -9.14
C VAL A 32 -4.27 -15.09 -9.36
N PRO A 33 -3.53 -14.78 -10.44
CA PRO A 33 -3.12 -13.41 -10.74
C PRO A 33 -4.31 -12.44 -10.95
N SER A 34 -5.49 -12.93 -11.30
CA SER A 34 -6.66 -12.10 -11.65
C SER A 34 -7.42 -11.54 -10.45
N ASP A 35 -7.27 -12.10 -9.24
CA ASP A 35 -8.12 -11.75 -8.08
C ASP A 35 -7.40 -10.93 -7.00
N ILE A 36 -6.16 -10.50 -7.25
CA ILE A 36 -5.46 -9.64 -6.29
C ILE A 36 -6.16 -8.27 -6.23
N SER A 37 -6.81 -8.02 -5.08
CA SER A 37 -7.47 -6.75 -4.81
C SER A 37 -6.47 -5.59 -4.82
N ASP A 38 -6.94 -4.40 -5.18
CA ASP A 38 -6.10 -3.20 -5.19
C ASP A 38 -5.43 -2.94 -3.83
N SER A 39 -6.14 -3.22 -2.74
CA SER A 39 -5.58 -3.04 -1.39
C SER A 39 -4.42 -3.99 -1.12
N ILE A 40 -4.46 -5.23 -1.61
CA ILE A 40 -3.37 -6.21 -1.45
C ILE A 40 -2.19 -5.81 -2.34
N LEU A 41 -2.46 -5.44 -3.59
CA LEU A 41 -1.44 -4.96 -4.51
C LEU A 41 -0.70 -3.74 -3.94
N ILE A 42 -1.46 -2.73 -3.47
CA ILE A 42 -0.88 -1.53 -2.87
C ILE A 42 -0.04 -1.89 -1.63
N GLU A 43 -0.60 -2.69 -0.71
CA GLU A 43 0.09 -3.08 0.52
C GLU A 43 1.42 -3.78 0.24
N HIS A 44 1.41 -4.82 -0.60
CA HIS A 44 2.62 -5.60 -0.89
C HIS A 44 3.66 -4.80 -1.66
N THR A 45 3.21 -3.94 -2.59
CA THR A 45 4.13 -3.04 -3.31
C THR A 45 4.82 -2.08 -2.34
N LEU A 46 4.09 -1.51 -1.37
CA LEU A 46 4.67 -0.59 -0.39
C LEU A 46 5.63 -1.28 0.60
N ILE A 47 5.42 -2.56 0.91
CA ILE A 47 6.23 -3.29 1.91
C ILE A 47 7.46 -3.93 1.28
N TYR A 48 7.32 -4.55 0.11
CA TYR A 48 8.31 -5.50 -0.41
C TYR A 48 8.92 -5.09 -1.76
N ALA A 49 8.35 -4.13 -2.48
CA ALA A 49 8.86 -3.73 -3.79
C ALA A 49 9.90 -2.60 -3.68
N ASP A 50 10.68 -2.44 -4.74
CA ASP A 50 11.66 -1.36 -4.87
C ASP A 50 10.99 -0.01 -5.18
N VAL A 51 11.78 1.06 -5.03
CA VAL A 51 11.35 2.45 -5.25
C VAL A 51 10.72 2.67 -6.63
N LYS A 52 11.17 1.95 -7.66
CA LYS A 52 10.65 2.07 -9.02
C LYS A 52 9.20 1.60 -9.10
N GLU A 53 8.87 0.48 -8.48
CA GLU A 53 7.54 -0.12 -8.45
C GLU A 53 6.60 0.71 -7.58
N ILE A 54 7.11 1.24 -6.46
CA ILE A 54 6.35 2.19 -5.65
C ILE A 54 6.01 3.42 -6.50
N LYS A 55 6.94 4.01 -7.26
CA LYS A 55 6.63 5.14 -8.15
C LYS A 55 5.56 4.80 -9.20
N GLU A 56 5.63 3.62 -9.81
CA GLU A 56 4.59 3.16 -10.75
C GLU A 56 3.22 3.00 -10.07
N LEU A 57 3.18 2.58 -8.80
CA LEU A 57 1.95 2.50 -8.02
C LEU A 57 1.24 3.86 -7.92
N PHE A 58 1.99 4.95 -7.73
CA PHE A 58 1.47 6.33 -7.68
C PHE A 58 1.01 6.87 -9.05
N LEU A 59 1.41 6.23 -10.16
CA LEU A 59 0.89 6.53 -11.50
C LEU A 59 -0.44 5.80 -11.78
N ILE A 60 -0.64 4.64 -11.14
CA ILE A 60 -1.82 3.79 -11.32
C ILE A 60 -2.97 4.26 -10.43
N PHE A 61 -2.71 4.44 -9.13
CA PHE A 61 -3.72 4.78 -8.13
C PHE A 61 -3.58 6.24 -7.69
N ASN A 62 -4.71 6.81 -7.28
CA ASN A 62 -4.69 8.12 -6.64
C ASN A 62 -4.05 8.03 -5.25
N ILE A 63 -3.38 9.11 -4.85
CA ILE A 63 -2.64 9.17 -3.59
C ILE A 63 -3.52 8.88 -2.38
N GLU A 64 -4.79 9.28 -2.38
CA GLU A 64 -5.72 9.05 -1.27
C GLU A 64 -5.97 7.56 -1.04
N LYS A 65 -6.08 6.77 -2.12
CA LYS A 65 -6.30 5.33 -2.03
C LYS A 65 -5.06 4.62 -1.49
N ILE A 66 -3.87 4.98 -2.00
CA ILE A 66 -2.60 4.44 -1.53
C ILE A 66 -2.42 4.76 -0.04
N LYS A 67 -2.62 6.04 0.32
CA LYS A 67 -2.50 6.53 1.70
C LYS A 67 -3.47 5.83 2.64
N ARG A 68 -4.73 5.61 2.22
CA ARG A 68 -5.72 4.86 3.01
C ARG A 68 -5.29 3.42 3.30
N VAL A 69 -4.72 2.72 2.32
CA VAL A 69 -4.21 1.36 2.51
C VAL A 69 -3.02 1.37 3.47
N TRP A 70 -2.07 2.29 3.26
CA TRP A 70 -0.91 2.47 4.14
C TRP A 70 -1.35 2.72 5.59
N GLU A 71 -2.25 3.67 5.83
CA GLU A 71 -2.74 4.02 7.17
C GLU A 71 -3.48 2.89 7.88
N SER A 72 -4.29 2.12 7.15
CA SER A 72 -5.20 1.14 7.75
C SER A 72 -4.58 -0.26 7.92
N ARG A 73 -3.59 -0.60 7.09
CA ARG A 73 -2.98 -1.94 7.03
C ARG A 73 -1.52 -1.98 7.50
N ILE A 74 -0.71 -0.96 7.16
CA ILE A 74 0.75 -0.98 7.38
C ILE A 74 1.12 -0.22 8.67
N ILE A 75 0.57 0.97 8.88
CA ILE A 75 0.87 1.78 10.08
C ILE A 75 0.64 1.05 11.42
N PRO A 76 -0.47 0.30 11.61
CA PRO A 76 -0.74 -0.35 12.90
C PRO A 76 0.24 -1.48 13.26
N ASP A 77 1.04 -1.95 12.30
CA ASP A 77 2.00 -3.02 12.53
C ASP A 77 3.37 -2.45 12.89
N ASN A 78 3.76 -2.66 14.15
CA ASN A 78 5.01 -2.15 14.71
C ASN A 78 6.27 -2.69 14.00
N ARG A 79 6.18 -3.82 13.29
CA ARG A 79 7.29 -4.37 12.51
C ARG A 79 7.74 -3.43 11.40
N PHE A 80 6.85 -2.58 10.91
CA PHE A 80 7.10 -1.66 9.79
C PHE A 80 7.42 -0.22 10.23
N LEU A 81 7.81 0.03 11.48
CA LEU A 81 8.04 1.40 11.98
C LEU A 81 9.02 2.21 11.10
N ARG A 82 10.17 1.62 10.73
CA ARG A 82 11.18 2.28 9.87
C ARG A 82 10.64 2.53 8.46
N LEU A 83 9.93 1.55 7.90
CA LEU A 83 9.28 1.67 6.59
C LEU A 83 8.22 2.78 6.60
N ASN A 84 7.39 2.83 7.64
CA ASN A 84 6.36 3.87 7.79
C ASN A 84 6.98 5.26 7.84
N TYR A 85 8.11 5.41 8.54
CA TYR A 85 8.83 6.68 8.56
C TYR A 85 9.34 7.07 7.15
N TYR A 86 9.96 6.11 6.44
CA TYR A 86 10.44 6.29 5.08
C TYR A 86 9.32 6.68 4.11
N LEU A 87 8.22 5.92 4.07
CA LEU A 87 7.06 6.21 3.22
C LEU A 87 6.44 7.57 3.55
N GLY A 88 6.26 7.87 4.84
CA GLY A 88 5.72 9.15 5.30
C GLY A 88 6.56 10.34 4.86
N LYS A 89 7.90 10.23 4.97
CA LYS A 89 8.82 11.31 4.61
C LYS A 89 8.93 11.50 3.09
N PHE A 90 9.16 10.43 2.34
CA PHE A 90 9.55 10.54 0.93
C PHE A 90 8.41 10.43 -0.06
N PHE A 91 7.34 9.69 0.26
CA PHE A 91 6.23 9.47 -0.66
C PHE A 91 4.99 10.28 -0.30
N PHE A 92 4.76 10.54 0.97
CA PHE A 92 3.61 11.33 1.43
C PHE A 92 3.95 12.76 1.86
N ASN A 93 5.23 13.13 1.85
CA ASN A 93 5.74 14.46 2.23
C ASN A 93 5.15 14.98 3.55
N ILE A 94 5.09 14.12 4.56
CA ILE A 94 4.54 14.46 5.87
C ILE A 94 5.63 15.16 6.69
N GLU A 95 5.31 16.33 7.24
CA GLU A 95 6.23 17.15 8.03
C GLU A 95 6.63 16.44 9.33
N ASN A 96 5.65 16.13 10.19
CA ASN A 96 5.86 15.40 11.44
C ASN A 96 5.40 13.94 11.31
N VAL A 97 6.25 13.13 10.68
CA VAL A 97 5.95 11.72 10.38
C VAL A 97 5.71 10.90 11.64
N GLN A 98 6.45 11.15 12.72
CA GLN A 98 6.34 10.38 13.96
C GLN A 98 4.97 10.57 14.63
N ASN A 99 4.53 11.83 14.79
CA ASN A 99 3.21 12.12 15.34
C ASN A 99 2.11 11.54 14.44
N TYR A 100 2.26 11.68 13.12
CA TYR A 100 1.30 11.12 12.17
C TYR A 100 1.15 9.59 12.32
N ILE A 101 2.25 8.86 12.37
CA ILE A 101 2.25 7.40 12.56
C ILE A 101 1.61 7.03 13.91
N LYS A 102 1.96 7.75 14.98
CA LYS A 102 1.42 7.50 16.33
C LYS A 102 -0.11 7.66 16.35
N GLU A 103 -0.62 8.77 15.82
CA GLU A 103 -2.06 9.04 15.75
C GLU A 103 -2.81 7.96 14.96
N LYS A 104 -2.28 7.60 13.77
CA LYS A 104 -2.91 6.60 12.89
C LYS A 104 -2.81 5.19 13.45
N SER A 105 -1.73 4.83 14.12
CA SER A 105 -1.57 3.52 14.77
C SER A 105 -2.61 3.33 15.87
N ILE A 106 -2.85 4.35 16.71
CA ILE A 106 -3.90 4.32 17.74
C ILE A 106 -5.28 4.19 17.08
N LYS A 107 -5.59 5.07 16.11
CA LYS A 107 -6.89 5.09 15.42
C LYS A 107 -7.22 3.79 14.71
N ASN A 108 -6.23 3.13 14.12
CA ASN A 108 -6.38 1.90 13.34
C ASN A 108 -5.97 0.63 14.10
N SER A 109 -5.76 0.74 15.42
CA SER A 109 -5.48 -0.40 16.29
C SER A 109 -6.60 -1.44 16.24
N ARG A 110 -6.27 -2.70 16.48
CA ARG A 110 -7.25 -3.79 16.50
C ARG A 110 -8.34 -3.55 17.54
N TYR A 111 -7.95 -3.03 18.70
CA TYR A 111 -8.87 -2.65 19.77
C TYR A 111 -9.92 -1.64 19.29
N GLU A 112 -9.49 -0.52 18.68
CA GLU A 112 -10.41 0.50 18.18
C GLU A 112 -11.30 -0.02 17.03
N LYS A 113 -10.80 -0.93 16.19
CA LYS A 113 -11.60 -1.57 15.15
C LYS A 113 -12.71 -2.44 15.75
N ILE A 114 -12.38 -3.29 16.72
CA ILE A 114 -13.36 -4.16 17.41
C ILE A 114 -14.40 -3.30 18.13
N LYS A 115 -13.96 -2.26 18.86
CA LYS A 115 -14.85 -1.35 19.57
C LYS A 115 -15.90 -0.69 18.67
N ARG A 116 -15.53 -0.27 17.45
CA ARG A 116 -16.48 0.30 16.47
C ARG A 116 -17.51 -0.72 16.00
N ILE A 117 -17.05 -1.91 15.62
CA ILE A 117 -17.93 -3.01 15.18
C ILE A 117 -18.93 -3.37 16.29
N SER A 118 -18.49 -3.39 17.54
CA SER A 118 -19.35 -3.65 18.69
C SER A 118 -20.34 -2.52 19.01
N ALA A 119 -20.10 -1.29 18.54
CA ALA A 119 -20.99 -0.14 18.75
C ALA A 119 -21.99 0.08 17.60
N GLU A 120 -21.81 -0.61 16.47
CA GLU A 120 -22.68 -0.57 15.29
C GLU A 120 -23.75 -1.67 15.30
N ASN A 121 -23.73 -2.58 16.30
CA ASN A 121 -24.74 -3.61 16.56
C ASN A 121 -25.61 -3.21 17.77
#